data_AF-A0A1V0RT48-F1
#
_entry.id   AF-A0A1V0RT48-F1
#
_cell.length_a   1.000
_cell.length_b   1.000
_cell.length_c   1.000
_cell.angle_alpha   90.00
_cell.angle_beta   90.00
_cell.angle_gamma   90.00
#
_symmetry.space_group_name_H-M   'P 1'
#
loop_
_entity.id
_entity.type
_entity.pdbx_description
1 polymer ?
#
loop_
_entity_poly.entity_id
_entity_poly.type
_entity_poly.pdbx_seq_one_letter_code
_entity_poly.pdbx_strand_id
1 'polypeptide(L)'
;MQIDFAQAVTAEAKTLADNFARAALIKTDCRSRILFVGSETTQMNIAQAGIVFMAAVLGGSPRADALAASGLIEGDLELAQGWKAWVAAMQAECRRAIETGDDPLWPEVPEGVAGLAARF
;
A
#
# COMPACT_ATOMS: atom_id res chain seq x y z
N MET A 1 37.45 -12.13 -39.53
CA MET A 1 36.53 -12.12 -38.37
C MET A 1 36.12 -10.68 -38.15
N GLN A 2 34.90 -10.32 -38.57
CA GLN A 2 34.40 -8.96 -38.49
C GLN A 2 33.46 -8.92 -37.29
N ILE A 3 33.88 -8.27 -36.20
CA ILE A 3 33.02 -8.10 -35.03
C ILE A 3 31.91 -7.12 -35.44
N ASP A 4 30.66 -7.58 -35.34
CA ASP A 4 29.48 -6.75 -35.57
C ASP A 4 29.20 -5.93 -34.30
N PHE A 5 29.66 -4.68 -34.30
CA PHE A 5 29.44 -3.75 -33.20
C PHE A 5 27.98 -3.29 -33.05
N ALA A 6 27.09 -3.60 -34.01
CA ALA A 6 25.65 -3.36 -33.86
C ALA A 6 25.00 -4.33 -32.85
N GLN A 7 25.67 -5.45 -32.53
CA GLN A 7 25.26 -6.40 -31.48
C GLN A 7 25.99 -6.18 -30.15
N ALA A 8 26.80 -5.13 -30.02
CA ALA A 8 27.50 -4.83 -28.78
C ALA A 8 26.52 -4.30 -27.73
N VAL A 9 26.19 -5.13 -26.74
CA VAL A 9 25.51 -4.67 -25.53
C VAL A 9 26.47 -3.80 -24.75
N THR A 10 26.18 -2.51 -24.66
CA THR A 10 27.02 -1.57 -23.90
C THR A 10 26.82 -1.76 -22.40
N ALA A 11 27.81 -1.36 -21.61
CA ALA A 11 27.71 -1.41 -20.15
C ALA A 11 26.54 -0.55 -19.64
N GLU A 12 26.26 0.56 -20.31
CA GLU A 12 25.13 1.46 -20.02
C GLU A 12 23.79 0.77 -20.30
N ALA A 13 23.67 0.07 -21.43
CA ALA A 13 22.47 -0.68 -21.78
C ALA A 13 22.19 -1.80 -20.77
N LYS A 14 23.22 -2.51 -20.32
CA LYS A 14 23.11 -3.52 -19.26
C LYS A 14 22.68 -2.90 -17.93
N THR A 15 23.32 -1.80 -17.53
CA THR A 15 22.99 -1.08 -16.28
C THR A 15 21.55 -0.57 -16.28
N LEU A 16 21.07 -0.06 -17.41
CA LEU A 16 19.69 0.38 -17.56
C LEU A 16 18.70 -0.79 -17.41
N ALA A 17 18.97 -1.92 -18.06
CA ALA A 17 18.14 -3.12 -17.95
C ALA A 17 18.09 -3.66 -16.52
N ASP A 18 19.23 -3.72 -15.85
CA ASP A 18 19.34 -4.18 -14.45
C ASP A 18 18.56 -3.25 -13.51
N ASN A 19 18.63 -1.93 -13.72
CA ASN A 19 17.84 -0.94 -12.97
C ASN A 19 16.34 -1.09 -13.18
N PHE A 20 15.88 -1.34 -14.43
CA PHE A 20 14.47 -1.59 -14.71
C PHE A 20 13.96 -2.86 -14.06
N ALA A 21 14.74 -3.95 -14.13
CA ALA A 21 14.39 -5.21 -13.49
C ALA A 21 14.27 -5.06 -11.97
N ARG A 22 15.24 -4.39 -11.33
CA ARG A 22 15.21 -4.08 -9.90
C ARG A 22 13.99 -3.24 -9.52
N ALA A 23 13.68 -2.20 -10.28
CA ALA A 23 12.52 -1.37 -10.01
C ALA A 23 11.19 -2.13 -10.09
N ALA A 24 11.06 -3.08 -11.03
CA ALA A 24 9.89 -3.94 -11.14
C ALA A 24 9.76 -4.89 -9.92
N LEU A 25 10.87 -5.45 -9.45
CA LEU A 25 10.90 -6.29 -8.25
C LEU A 25 10.47 -5.49 -7.01
N ILE A 26 11.02 -4.29 -6.80
CA ILE A 26 10.64 -3.43 -5.67
C ILE A 26 9.15 -3.11 -5.70
N LYS A 27 8.59 -2.74 -6.86
CA LYS A 27 7.14 -2.47 -7.01
C LYS A 27 6.29 -3.70 -6.64
N THR A 28 6.74 -4.88 -7.02
CA THR A 28 6.04 -6.14 -6.77
C THR A 28 6.08 -6.51 -5.29
N ASP A 29 7.24 -6.38 -4.63
CA ASP A 29 7.37 -6.64 -3.19
C ASP A 29 6.57 -5.62 -2.36
N CYS A 30 6.67 -4.34 -2.73
CA CYS A 30 5.89 -3.25 -2.15
C CYS A 30 4.39 -3.57 -2.12
N ARG A 31 3.83 -3.97 -3.27
CA ARG A 31 2.43 -4.37 -3.40
C ARG A 31 2.13 -5.62 -2.55
N SER A 32 2.98 -6.64 -2.63
CA SER A 32 2.78 -7.89 -1.89
C SER A 32 2.73 -7.66 -0.38
N ARG A 33 3.62 -6.84 0.16
CA ARG A 33 3.66 -6.47 1.59
C ARG A 33 2.43 -5.70 2.03
N ILE A 34 1.97 -4.73 1.24
CA ILE A 34 0.73 -4.00 1.52
C ILE A 34 -0.47 -4.95 1.54
N LEU A 35 -0.58 -5.83 0.55
CA LEU A 35 -1.70 -6.76 0.41
C LEU A 35 -1.67 -7.91 1.41
N PHE A 36 -0.50 -8.23 1.98
CA PHE A 36 -0.37 -9.20 3.05
C PHE A 36 -1.08 -8.74 4.33
N VAL A 37 -1.09 -7.45 4.62
CA VAL A 37 -1.81 -6.89 5.77
C VAL A 37 -3.32 -6.92 5.54
N GLY A 38 -3.75 -6.63 4.32
CA GLY A 38 -5.12 -6.85 3.92
C GLY A 38 -5.34 -6.65 2.42
N SER A 39 -6.22 -7.48 1.88
CA SER A 39 -6.53 -7.53 0.45
C SER A 39 -7.11 -6.21 -0.06
N GLU A 40 -7.14 -6.04 -1.39
CA GLU A 40 -7.84 -4.90 -2.01
C GLU A 40 -9.32 -4.88 -1.62
N THR A 41 -9.95 -6.06 -1.50
CA THR A 41 -11.33 -6.21 -1.04
C THR A 41 -11.50 -5.74 0.40
N THR A 42 -10.62 -6.15 1.32
CA THR A 42 -10.64 -5.69 2.72
C THR A 42 -10.49 -4.18 2.80
N GLN A 43 -9.56 -3.60 2.05
CA GLN A 43 -9.37 -2.14 2.00
C GLN A 43 -10.62 -1.41 1.48
N MET A 44 -11.28 -1.97 0.45
CA MET A 44 -12.53 -1.42 -0.08
C MET A 44 -13.68 -1.53 0.93
N ASN A 45 -13.81 -2.66 1.63
CA ASN A 45 -14.82 -2.87 2.66
C ASN A 45 -14.68 -1.85 3.80
N ILE A 46 -13.45 -1.60 4.27
CA ILE A 46 -13.18 -0.59 5.31
C ILE A 46 -13.51 0.82 4.81
N ALA A 47 -13.12 1.15 3.58
CA ALA A 47 -13.45 2.45 2.99
C ALA A 47 -14.98 2.64 2.87
N GLN A 48 -15.70 1.61 2.44
CA GLN A 48 -17.15 1.62 2.37
C GLN A 48 -17.80 1.77 3.76
N ALA A 49 -17.29 1.07 4.77
CA ALA A 49 -17.76 1.21 6.14
C ALA A 49 -17.61 2.65 6.66
N GLY A 50 -16.48 3.30 6.37
CA GLY A 50 -16.27 4.72 6.66
C GLY A 50 -17.29 5.62 5.95
N ILE A 51 -17.61 5.35 4.68
CA ILE A 51 -18.63 6.09 3.93
C ILE A 51 -20.02 5.91 4.56
N VAL A 52 -20.40 4.67 4.89
CA VAL A 52 -21.68 4.36 5.54
C VAL A 52 -21.80 5.08 6.88
N PHE A 53 -20.75 5.03 7.70
CA PHE A 53 -20.70 5.73 8.98
C PHE A 53 -20.90 7.24 8.81
N MET A 54 -20.16 7.86 7.91
CA MET A 54 -20.24 9.30 7.67
C MET A 54 -21.62 9.72 7.12
N ALA A 55 -22.19 8.93 6.22
CA ALA A 55 -23.53 9.17 5.68
C ALA A 55 -24.61 9.13 6.78
N ALA A 56 -24.54 8.14 7.69
CA ALA A 56 -25.47 8.03 8.82
C ALA A 56 -25.33 9.22 9.78
N VAL A 57 -24.10 9.60 10.15
CA VAL A 57 -23.85 10.76 11.02
C VAL A 57 -24.36 12.06 10.39
N LEU A 58 -24.08 12.30 9.11
CA LEU A 58 -24.56 13.48 8.39
C LEU A 58 -26.09 13.49 8.24
N GLY A 59 -26.71 12.30 8.19
CA GLY A 59 -28.16 12.11 8.21
C GLY A 59 -28.80 12.31 9.60
N GLY A 60 -28.01 12.60 10.63
CA GLY A 60 -28.50 12.85 11.99
C GLY A 60 -28.67 11.59 12.85
N SER A 61 -28.20 10.42 12.39
CA SER A 61 -28.21 9.22 13.21
C SER A 61 -27.31 9.39 14.44
N PRO A 62 -27.72 8.90 15.63
CA PRO A 62 -26.84 8.77 16.77
C PRO A 62 -25.57 8.00 16.40
N ARG A 63 -24.43 8.37 17.00
CA ARG A 63 -23.13 7.75 16.72
C ARG A 63 -23.15 6.23 16.90
N ALA A 64 -23.81 5.73 17.95
CA ALA A 64 -23.93 4.31 18.22
C ALA A 64 -24.63 3.56 17.08
N ASP A 65 -25.69 4.15 16.50
CA ASP A 65 -26.43 3.57 15.38
C ASP A 65 -25.59 3.62 14.09
N ALA A 66 -24.83 4.70 13.88
CA ALA A 66 -23.92 4.81 12.73
C ALA A 66 -22.77 3.78 12.80
N LEU A 67 -22.22 3.52 13.99
CA LEU A 67 -21.25 2.45 14.21
C LEU A 67 -21.86 1.07 13.89
N ALA A 68 -23.04 0.79 14.43
CA ALA A 68 -23.74 -0.46 14.17
C ALA A 68 -24.05 -0.67 12.68
N ALA A 69 -24.53 0.37 11.97
CA ALA A 69 -24.85 0.29 10.55
C ALA A 69 -23.62 0.10 9.64
N SER A 70 -22.48 0.64 10.05
CA SER A 70 -21.23 0.53 9.29
C SER A 70 -20.40 -0.73 9.61
N GLY A 71 -20.72 -1.42 10.72
CA GLY A 71 -19.91 -2.53 11.23
C GLY A 71 -18.60 -2.09 11.90
N LEU A 72 -18.38 -0.78 12.05
CA LEU A 72 -17.22 -0.22 12.75
C LEU A 72 -17.44 -0.23 14.27
N ILE A 73 -16.32 -0.24 14.99
CA ILE A 73 -16.27 0.05 16.43
C ILE A 73 -15.50 1.36 16.69
N GLU A 74 -15.58 1.85 17.92
CA GLU A 74 -14.79 3.01 18.34
C GLU A 74 -13.30 2.78 18.09
N GLY A 75 -12.63 3.78 17.50
CA GLY A 75 -11.21 3.72 17.11
C GLY A 75 -10.94 3.18 15.71
N ASP A 76 -11.89 2.50 15.05
CA ASP A 76 -11.64 1.91 13.72
C ASP A 76 -11.31 2.93 12.63
N LEU A 77 -11.95 4.11 12.69
CA LEU A 77 -11.67 5.18 11.74
C LEU A 77 -10.25 5.76 11.92
N GLU A 78 -9.73 5.79 13.14
CA GLU A 78 -8.34 6.20 13.40
C GLU A 78 -7.37 5.13 12.91
N LEU A 79 -7.67 3.85 13.14
CA LEU A 79 -6.89 2.73 12.60
C LEU A 79 -6.88 2.73 11.07
N ALA A 80 -8.02 2.99 10.42
CA ALA A 80 -8.12 3.09 8.96
C ALA A 80 -7.28 4.25 8.41
N GLN A 81 -7.26 5.40 9.09
CA GLN A 81 -6.38 6.52 8.75
C GLN A 81 -4.90 6.17 8.92
N GLY A 82 -4.55 5.52 10.04
CA GLY A 82 -3.19 5.03 10.30
C GLY A 82 -2.71 4.03 9.24
N TRP A 83 -3.57 3.10 8.84
CA TRP A 83 -3.30 2.17 7.75
C TRP A 83 -3.08 2.93 6.43
N LYS A 84 -3.93 3.91 6.09
CA LYS A 84 -3.76 4.70 4.88
C LYS A 84 -2.43 5.47 4.86
N ALA A 85 -2.04 6.04 5.99
CA ALA A 85 -0.75 6.72 6.15
C ALA A 85 0.42 5.73 5.97
N TRP A 86 0.34 4.53 6.57
CA TRP A 86 1.35 3.48 6.39
C TRP A 86 1.47 3.02 4.93
N VAL A 87 0.35 2.83 4.21
CA VAL A 87 0.39 2.49 2.77
C VAL A 87 1.11 3.58 1.97
N ALA A 88 0.85 4.86 2.29
CA ALA A 88 1.53 5.96 1.64
C ALA A 88 3.03 5.99 1.95
N ALA A 89 3.42 5.69 3.21
CA ALA A 89 4.82 5.58 3.62
C ALA A 89 5.54 4.42 2.91
N MET A 90 4.91 3.24 2.82
CA MET A 90 5.41 2.11 2.02
C MET A 90 5.67 2.54 0.58
N GLN A 91 4.69 3.16 -0.08
CA GLN A 91 4.83 3.61 -1.47
C GLN A 91 5.92 4.68 -1.66
N ALA A 92 6.06 5.59 -0.70
CA ALA A 92 7.13 6.59 -0.71
C ALA A 92 8.51 5.94 -0.60
N GLU A 93 8.67 4.95 0.29
CA GLU A 93 9.92 4.21 0.43
C GLU A 93 10.26 3.39 -0.82
N CYS A 94 9.27 2.75 -1.44
CA CYS A 94 9.46 2.03 -2.70
C CYS A 94 9.99 2.98 -3.79
N ARG A 95 9.47 4.21 -3.88
CA ARG A 95 9.99 5.24 -4.81
C ARG A 95 11.41 5.64 -4.46
N ARG A 96 11.71 5.92 -3.18
CA ARG A 96 13.05 6.26 -2.71
C ARG A 96 14.06 5.18 -3.09
N ALA A 97 13.78 3.91 -2.80
CA ALA A 97 14.65 2.78 -3.12
C ALA A 97 14.89 2.64 -4.64
N ILE A 98 13.86 2.88 -5.46
CA ILE A 98 14.00 2.88 -6.92
C ILE A 98 14.92 4.02 -7.38
N GLU A 99 14.71 5.23 -6.88
CA GLU A 99 15.46 6.44 -7.28
C GLU A 99 16.93 6.41 -6.82
N THR A 100 17.18 5.94 -5.60
CA THR A 100 18.51 5.95 -4.97
C THR A 100 19.38 4.76 -5.38
N GLY A 101 18.76 3.64 -5.74
CA GLY A 101 19.50 2.38 -5.93
C GLY A 101 19.58 1.51 -4.69
N ASP A 102 19.20 2.03 -3.52
CA ASP A 102 19.28 1.33 -2.24
C ASP A 102 18.18 0.28 -2.07
N ASP A 103 18.36 -0.55 -1.04
CA ASP A 103 17.31 -1.44 -0.55
C ASP A 103 16.20 -0.66 0.18
N PRO A 104 14.92 -1.07 0.05
CA PRO A 104 13.82 -0.44 0.76
C PRO A 104 13.86 -0.69 2.27
N LEU A 105 13.55 0.35 3.05
CA LEU A 105 13.41 0.31 4.51
C LEU A 105 11.93 0.29 4.91
N TRP A 106 11.37 -0.91 5.06
CA TRP A 106 9.93 -1.08 5.27
C TRP A 106 9.44 -0.51 6.61
N PRO A 107 8.48 0.45 6.61
CA PRO A 107 7.86 0.91 7.85
C PRO A 107 7.06 -0.23 8.51
N GLU A 108 7.06 -0.23 9.85
CA GLU A 108 6.29 -1.17 10.64
C GLU A 108 4.78 -0.95 10.44
N VAL A 109 4.02 -2.04 10.44
CA VAL A 109 2.56 -1.98 10.37
C VAL A 109 2.04 -1.36 11.67
N PRO A 110 1.16 -0.34 11.63
CA PRO A 110 0.62 0.25 12.84
C PRO A 110 -0.14 -0.78 13.69
N GLU A 111 0.00 -0.67 15.00
CA GLU A 111 -0.68 -1.55 15.95
C GLU A 111 -2.21 -1.51 15.72
N GLY A 112 -2.85 -2.67 15.82
CA GLY A 112 -4.30 -2.81 15.64
C GLY A 112 -4.77 -2.89 14.17
N VAL A 113 -3.96 -2.48 13.18
CA VAL A 113 -4.36 -2.54 11.76
C VAL A 113 -4.65 -3.97 11.29
N ALA A 114 -3.84 -4.95 11.70
CA ALA A 114 -4.09 -6.35 11.38
C ALA A 114 -5.43 -6.86 11.97
N GLY A 115 -5.79 -6.37 13.17
CA GLY A 115 -7.07 -6.70 13.81
C GLY A 115 -8.27 -6.02 13.13
N LEU A 116 -8.09 -4.80 12.62
CA LEU A 116 -9.08 -4.14 11.77
C LEU A 116 -9.25 -4.93 10.47
N ALA A 117 -8.17 -5.27 9.78
CA ALA A 117 -8.19 -6.02 8.53
C ALA A 117 -8.87 -7.39 8.67
N ALA A 118 -8.64 -8.11 9.77
CA ALA A 118 -9.25 -9.42 9.99
C ALA A 118 -10.78 -9.39 10.16
N ARG A 119 -11.38 -8.23 10.47
CA ARG A 119 -12.83 -8.07 10.62
C ARG A 119 -13.55 -7.67 9.32
N PHE A 120 -12.82 -7.30 8.27
CA PHE A 120 -13.35 -6.73 7.03
C PHE A 120 -12.92 -7.48 5.76
#